data_AF-A0A1B6BCK2-F1
#
_entry.id   AF-A0A1B6BCK2-F1
#
_cell.length_a   1.000
_cell.length_b   1.000
_cell.length_c   1.000
_cell.angle_alpha   90.00
_cell.angle_beta   90.00
_cell.angle_gamma   90.00
#
_symmetry.space_group_name_H-M   'P 1'
#
loop_
_entity.id
_entity.type
_entity.pdbx_description
1 polymer ?
#
loop_
_entity_poly.entity_id
_entity_poly.type
_entity_poly.pdbx_seq_one_letter_code
_entity_poly.pdbx_strand_id
1 'polypeptide(L)'
;MDYQLIEAQYELLFEFAVSPQFKKAYDYAEDIFTTERPSDDLLGFAEWFMFNYEIIDQDKTIAEIFAVQEPSDIRAAISQSQRSIFKIYRENEKVYLKDIFTNESLLLGHELFAESGLLNARIVILDHDAYIIGDLFEMDASFEEAIKKAVFEAYNKFCIDHDLIKIDEFINKENRMLYNIASIIHETIEENTIDDDYTVHEGLFAYKCSYDALVEFLLKLPYTLQADDDDEFVYSLILDEDVVGEIEIVKQTFTILCLTEHMLHKIIENINLLKDENIIFMKSHMLTLDELL
;
A
#
# COMPACT_ATOMS: atom_id res chain seq x y z
N MET A 1 -30.99 12.94 6.19
CA MET A 1 -31.05 12.86 4.70
C MET A 1 -30.79 11.42 4.31
N ASP A 2 -31.40 10.92 3.23
CA ASP A 2 -31.34 9.49 2.89
C ASP A 2 -29.99 9.17 2.21
N TYR A 3 -29.23 8.22 2.75
CA TYR A 3 -27.96 7.71 2.20
C TYR A 3 -28.08 7.39 0.70
N GLN A 4 -29.26 6.92 0.27
CA GLN A 4 -29.60 6.65 -1.13
C GLN A 4 -29.39 7.85 -2.06
N LEU A 5 -29.59 9.07 -1.56
CA LEU A 5 -29.39 10.27 -2.36
C LEU A 5 -27.91 10.58 -2.57
N ILE A 6 -27.06 10.30 -1.58
CA ILE A 6 -25.60 10.47 -1.70
C ILE A 6 -25.05 9.44 -2.68
N GLU A 7 -25.47 8.18 -2.54
CA GLU A 7 -25.13 7.08 -3.45
C GLU A 7 -25.54 7.40 -4.90
N ALA A 8 -26.77 7.87 -5.12
CA ALA A 8 -27.21 8.29 -6.46
C ALA A 8 -26.38 9.44 -7.05
N GLN A 9 -25.90 10.39 -6.23
CA GLN A 9 -25.01 11.45 -6.72
C GLN A 9 -23.60 10.93 -7.02
N TYR A 10 -23.11 9.94 -6.27
CA TYR A 10 -21.85 9.27 -6.54
C TYR A 10 -21.90 8.50 -7.87
N GLU A 11 -22.98 7.76 -8.14
CA GLU A 11 -23.19 7.07 -9.42
C GLU A 11 -23.19 8.05 -10.60
N LEU A 12 -23.87 9.19 -10.45
CA LEU A 12 -23.86 10.25 -11.47
C LEU A 12 -22.46 10.86 -11.67
N LEU A 13 -21.65 10.99 -10.62
CA LEU A 13 -20.26 11.41 -10.74
C LEU A 13 -19.45 10.39 -11.54
N PHE A 14 -19.63 9.10 -11.30
CA PHE A 14 -18.97 8.06 -12.07
C PHE A 14 -19.35 8.11 -13.56
N GLU A 15 -20.65 8.19 -13.87
CA GLU A 15 -21.13 8.36 -15.26
C GLU A 15 -20.56 9.62 -15.92
N PHE A 16 -20.47 10.71 -15.15
CA PHE A 16 -19.87 11.96 -15.60
C PHE A 16 -18.38 11.79 -15.92
N ALA A 17 -17.63 11.10 -15.05
CA ALA A 17 -16.20 10.86 -15.19
C ALA A 17 -15.85 10.06 -16.45
N VAL A 18 -16.62 9.03 -16.77
CA VAL A 18 -16.39 8.16 -17.95
C VAL A 18 -17.02 8.71 -19.25
N SER A 19 -17.58 9.91 -19.21
CA SER A 19 -18.22 10.52 -20.37
C SER A 19 -17.20 10.85 -21.48
N PRO A 20 -17.61 10.88 -22.77
CA PRO A 20 -16.68 11.04 -23.90
C PRO A 20 -15.81 12.30 -23.85
N GLN A 21 -16.24 13.34 -23.14
CA GLN A 21 -15.50 14.60 -23.01
C GLN A 21 -14.22 14.45 -22.17
N PHE A 22 -14.16 13.47 -21.26
CA PHE A 22 -12.99 13.21 -20.41
C PHE A 22 -12.13 12.05 -20.89
N LYS A 23 -12.49 11.39 -22.01
CA LYS A 23 -11.78 10.20 -22.49
C LYS A 23 -10.26 10.39 -22.58
N LYS A 24 -9.79 11.52 -23.12
CA LYS A 24 -8.34 11.77 -23.21
C LYS A 24 -7.66 11.88 -21.84
N ALA A 25 -8.35 12.48 -20.87
CA ALA A 25 -7.83 12.60 -19.51
C ALA A 25 -7.83 11.24 -18.82
N TYR A 26 -8.88 10.43 -19.03
CA TYR A 26 -8.96 9.05 -18.55
C TYR A 26 -7.81 8.20 -19.09
N ASP A 27 -7.63 8.16 -20.42
CA ASP A 27 -6.59 7.35 -21.07
C ASP A 27 -5.18 7.74 -20.57
N TYR A 28 -4.95 9.03 -20.30
CA TYR A 28 -3.66 9.51 -19.78
C TYR A 28 -3.50 9.26 -18.27
N ALA A 29 -4.58 9.37 -17.50
CA ALA A 29 -4.58 9.06 -16.08
C ALA A 29 -4.32 7.57 -15.84
N GLU A 30 -4.87 6.70 -16.69
CA GLU A 30 -4.65 5.26 -16.66
C GLU A 30 -3.18 4.91 -16.93
N ASP A 31 -2.55 5.55 -17.91
CA ASP A 31 -1.11 5.41 -18.20
C ASP A 31 -0.24 5.82 -17.01
N ILE A 32 -0.55 6.93 -16.34
CA ILE A 32 0.13 7.35 -15.10
C ILE A 32 -0.08 6.34 -13.98
N PHE A 33 -1.32 5.85 -13.83
CA PHE A 33 -1.68 4.93 -12.76
C PHE A 33 -0.97 3.58 -12.90
N THR A 34 -0.81 3.11 -14.14
CA THR A 34 -0.18 1.81 -14.46
C THR A 34 1.34 1.89 -14.58
N THR A 35 1.94 3.00 -15.04
CA THR A 35 3.41 3.10 -15.21
C THR A 35 4.18 2.99 -13.88
N GLU A 36 3.54 3.24 -12.75
CA GLU A 36 4.13 3.12 -11.42
C GLU A 36 3.83 1.78 -10.71
N ARG A 37 3.22 0.80 -11.40
CA ARG A 37 2.97 -0.57 -10.91
C ARG A 37 3.20 -1.64 -12.01
N PRO A 38 3.89 -2.75 -11.73
CA PRO A 38 4.01 -3.85 -12.69
C PRO A 38 2.76 -4.75 -12.78
N SER A 39 1.69 -4.48 -12.01
CA SER A 39 0.46 -5.28 -12.05
C SER A 39 -0.60 -4.63 -12.95
N ASP A 40 -1.27 -5.45 -13.76
CA ASP A 40 -2.41 -5.05 -14.60
C ASP A 40 -3.67 -4.67 -13.77
N ASP A 41 -3.55 -4.52 -12.44
CA ASP A 41 -4.67 -4.27 -11.55
C ASP A 41 -5.00 -2.77 -11.43
N LEU A 42 -6.18 -2.40 -11.91
CA LEU A 42 -6.74 -1.04 -11.86
C LEU A 42 -7.59 -0.79 -10.61
N LEU A 43 -7.43 -1.60 -9.55
CA LEU A 43 -8.13 -1.42 -8.28
C LEU A 43 -7.96 0.01 -7.74
N GLY A 44 -9.09 0.68 -7.47
CA GLY A 44 -9.10 2.06 -6.97
C GLY A 44 -8.80 3.14 -8.02
N PHE A 45 -8.49 2.79 -9.27
CA PHE A 45 -8.20 3.75 -10.34
C PHE A 45 -9.38 4.69 -10.58
N ALA A 46 -10.59 4.16 -10.70
CA ALA A 46 -11.78 4.96 -11.01
C ALA A 46 -11.99 6.07 -9.96
N GLU A 47 -11.83 5.76 -8.68
CA GLU A 47 -11.97 6.75 -7.62
C GLU A 47 -10.79 7.72 -7.58
N TRP A 48 -9.56 7.24 -7.76
CA TRP A 48 -8.41 8.14 -7.87
C TRP A 48 -8.59 9.13 -9.02
N PHE A 49 -9.07 8.67 -10.18
CA PHE A 49 -9.39 9.52 -11.31
C PHE A 49 -10.49 10.54 -10.98
N MET A 50 -11.53 10.14 -10.26
CA MET A 50 -12.63 11.03 -9.91
C MET A 50 -12.24 12.13 -8.91
N PHE A 51 -11.46 11.79 -7.89
CA PHE A 51 -11.26 12.65 -6.71
C PHE A 51 -9.85 13.22 -6.56
N ASN A 52 -8.85 12.67 -7.23
CA ASN A 52 -7.45 13.01 -7.02
C ASN A 52 -6.71 13.43 -8.29
N TYR A 53 -7.11 12.90 -9.46
CA TYR A 53 -6.52 13.33 -10.73
C TYR A 53 -6.99 14.73 -11.11
N GLU A 54 -6.05 15.68 -11.19
CA GLU A 54 -6.30 17.04 -11.66
C GLU A 54 -6.24 17.10 -13.19
N ILE A 55 -7.33 17.56 -13.82
CA ILE A 55 -7.32 17.84 -15.26
C ILE A 55 -6.39 19.04 -15.50
N ILE A 56 -5.27 18.80 -16.18
CA ILE A 56 -4.21 19.77 -16.47
C ILE A 56 -4.75 21.11 -17.00
N ASP A 57 -5.70 21.07 -17.94
CA ASP A 57 -6.24 22.30 -18.56
C ASP A 57 -7.20 23.08 -17.66
N GLN A 58 -7.65 22.49 -16.55
CA GLN A 58 -8.67 23.07 -15.66
C GLN A 58 -8.19 23.30 -14.23
N ASP A 59 -7.07 22.70 -13.83
CA ASP A 59 -6.52 22.78 -12.46
C ASP A 59 -7.57 22.35 -11.41
N LYS A 60 -8.31 21.28 -11.73
CA LYS A 60 -9.44 20.75 -10.95
C LYS A 60 -9.60 19.25 -11.12
N THR A 61 -10.12 18.59 -10.11
CA THR A 61 -10.52 17.17 -10.17
C THR A 61 -11.89 17.00 -10.86
N ILE A 62 -12.22 15.78 -11.28
CA ILE A 62 -13.53 15.48 -11.88
C ILE A 62 -14.67 15.81 -10.91
N ALA A 63 -14.52 15.46 -9.63
CA ALA A 63 -15.52 15.72 -8.60
C ALA A 63 -15.78 17.22 -8.40
N GLU A 64 -14.74 18.06 -8.46
CA GLU A 64 -14.89 19.52 -8.40
C GLU A 64 -15.62 20.08 -9.63
N ILE A 65 -15.28 19.58 -10.82
CA ILE A 65 -15.95 19.99 -12.06
C ILE A 65 -17.44 19.61 -11.99
N PHE A 66 -17.74 18.39 -11.53
CA PHE A 66 -19.11 17.89 -11.36
C PHE A 66 -19.92 18.72 -10.35
N ALA A 67 -19.32 19.11 -9.23
CA ALA A 67 -19.97 19.92 -8.21
C ALA A 67 -20.28 21.36 -8.67
N VAL A 68 -19.44 21.94 -9.53
CA VAL A 68 -19.65 23.29 -10.07
C VAL A 68 -20.76 23.33 -11.12
N GLN A 69 -20.97 22.25 -11.89
CA GLN A 69 -21.97 22.23 -12.97
C GLN A 69 -23.41 22.33 -12.45
N GLU A 70 -23.75 21.64 -11.36
CA GLU A 70 -25.04 21.80 -10.69
C GLU A 70 -24.83 21.90 -9.17
N PRO A 71 -24.68 23.13 -8.64
CA PRO A 71 -24.37 23.34 -7.23
C PRO A 71 -25.47 22.79 -6.31
N SER A 72 -25.07 21.89 -5.42
CA SER A 72 -25.89 21.40 -4.31
C SER A 72 -24.98 21.04 -3.14
N ASP A 73 -25.52 21.09 -1.91
CA ASP A 73 -24.76 20.78 -0.70
C ASP A 73 -24.18 19.35 -0.75
N ILE A 74 -24.92 18.40 -1.34
CA ILE A 74 -24.48 17.01 -1.50
C ILE A 74 -23.29 16.91 -2.45
N ARG A 75 -23.36 17.55 -3.62
CA ARG A 75 -22.23 17.51 -4.57
C ARG A 75 -21.00 18.23 -4.03
N ALA A 76 -21.20 19.34 -3.31
CA ALA A 76 -20.12 20.01 -2.60
C ALA A 76 -19.47 19.06 -1.58
N ALA A 77 -20.27 18.37 -0.77
CA ALA A 77 -19.77 17.39 0.20
C ALA A 77 -19.05 16.20 -0.47
N ILE A 78 -19.58 15.67 -1.57
CA ILE A 78 -18.93 14.61 -2.37
C ILE A 78 -17.57 15.09 -2.90
N SER A 79 -17.51 16.31 -3.46
CA SER A 79 -16.25 16.87 -3.97
C SER A 79 -15.20 17.12 -2.89
N GLN A 80 -15.63 17.30 -1.64
CA GLN A 80 -14.76 17.49 -0.47
C GLN A 80 -14.52 16.19 0.30
N SER A 81 -14.95 15.06 -0.25
CA SER A 81 -14.76 13.76 0.39
C SER A 81 -13.29 13.45 0.58
N GLN A 82 -13.00 12.67 1.62
CA GLN A 82 -11.64 12.29 1.97
C GLN A 82 -11.56 10.77 2.09
N ARG A 83 -10.48 10.20 1.56
CA ARG A 83 -10.17 8.78 1.77
C ARG A 83 -9.08 8.65 2.81
N SER A 84 -9.34 7.80 3.78
CA SER A 84 -8.42 7.48 4.87
C SER A 84 -8.66 6.04 5.33
N ILE A 85 -7.89 5.61 6.34
CA ILE A 85 -8.05 4.32 6.98
C ILE A 85 -8.64 4.53 8.37
N PHE A 86 -9.75 3.84 8.61
CA PHE A 86 -10.55 3.99 9.81
C PHE A 86 -10.62 2.69 10.60
N LYS A 87 -10.50 2.80 11.91
CA LYS A 87 -10.85 1.73 12.83
C LYS A 87 -12.34 1.81 13.19
N ILE A 88 -13.04 0.69 13.03
CA ILE A 88 -14.47 0.60 13.36
C ILE A 88 -14.63 0.37 14.87
N TYR A 89 -15.44 1.18 15.54
CA TYR A 89 -15.82 0.95 16.94
C TYR A 89 -17.31 1.22 17.18
N ARG A 90 -17.88 0.49 18.15
CA ARG A 90 -19.30 0.56 18.50
C ARG A 90 -19.47 1.07 19.92
N GLU A 91 -20.36 2.06 20.10
CA GLU A 91 -20.73 2.58 21.42
C GLU A 91 -22.22 2.89 21.45
N ASN A 92 -22.95 2.34 22.42
CA ASN A 92 -24.40 2.59 22.61
C ASN A 92 -25.23 2.41 21.32
N GLU A 93 -25.06 1.29 20.63
CA GLU A 93 -25.72 0.95 19.35
C GLU A 93 -25.32 1.83 18.15
N LYS A 94 -24.42 2.80 18.33
CA LYS A 94 -23.89 3.62 17.24
C LYS A 94 -22.56 3.07 16.74
N VAL A 95 -22.36 3.18 15.43
CA VAL A 95 -21.09 2.84 14.77
C VAL A 95 -20.31 4.12 14.54
N TYR A 96 -19.02 4.07 14.85
CA TYR A 96 -18.10 5.18 14.63
C TYR A 96 -16.86 4.70 13.87
N LEU A 97 -16.30 5.61 13.09
CA LEU A 97 -15.06 5.46 12.36
C LEU A 97 -14.00 6.34 13.03
N LYS A 98 -12.93 5.73 13.54
CA LYS A 98 -11.77 6.47 14.06
C LYS A 98 -10.65 6.47 13.04
N ASP A 99 -10.28 7.63 12.53
CA ASP A 99 -9.12 7.77 11.65
C ASP A 99 -7.84 7.37 12.39
N ILE A 100 -7.06 6.45 11.84
CA ILE A 100 -5.87 5.90 12.52
C ILE A 100 -4.68 6.86 12.53
N PHE A 101 -4.70 7.89 11.67
CA PHE A 101 -3.63 8.88 11.53
C PHE A 101 -3.93 10.14 12.33
N THR A 102 -5.15 10.68 12.21
CA THR A 102 -5.57 11.93 12.87
C THR A 102 -6.17 11.70 14.25
N ASN A 103 -6.59 10.47 14.56
CA ASN A 103 -7.41 10.12 15.73
C ASN A 103 -8.79 10.79 15.78
N GLU A 104 -9.24 11.42 14.70
CA GLU A 104 -10.58 11.98 14.62
C GLU A 104 -11.64 10.88 14.58
N SER A 105 -12.77 11.14 15.20
CA SER A 105 -13.86 10.19 15.39
C SER A 105 -15.11 10.69 14.67
N LEU A 106 -15.63 9.89 13.76
CA LEU A 106 -16.78 10.21 12.92
C LEU A 106 -17.95 9.27 13.25
N LEU A 107 -19.15 9.82 13.42
CA LEU A 107 -20.37 9.03 13.58
C LEU A 107 -20.85 8.56 12.20
N LEU A 108 -21.01 7.25 12.01
CA LEU A 108 -21.48 6.71 10.75
C LEU A 108 -23.02 6.83 10.67
N GLY A 109 -23.51 7.52 9.63
CA GLY A 109 -24.93 7.82 9.46
C GLY A 109 -25.79 6.64 8.95
N HIS A 110 -25.19 5.48 8.68
CA HIS A 110 -25.84 4.28 8.14
C HIS A 110 -25.10 3.01 8.63
N GLU A 111 -25.81 1.88 8.71
CA GLU A 111 -25.25 0.62 9.20
C GLU A 111 -24.87 -0.30 8.03
N LEU A 112 -23.58 -0.63 7.88
CA LEU A 112 -23.12 -1.56 6.84
C LEU A 112 -22.24 -2.72 7.32
N PHE A 113 -21.70 -2.71 8.56
CA PHE A 113 -20.60 -3.64 8.91
C PHE A 113 -20.88 -4.52 10.11
N ALA A 114 -20.53 -5.81 10.01
CA ALA A 114 -20.78 -6.81 11.05
C ALA A 114 -19.72 -6.80 12.17
N GLU A 115 -18.46 -6.41 11.91
CA GLU A 115 -17.35 -6.67 12.84
C GLU A 115 -16.31 -5.54 12.97
N SER A 116 -15.38 -5.76 13.90
CA SER A 116 -14.21 -4.94 14.19
C SER A 116 -13.11 -5.16 13.16
N GLY A 117 -12.52 -4.08 12.65
CA GLY A 117 -11.42 -4.13 11.70
C GLY A 117 -10.95 -2.73 11.30
N LEU A 118 -10.07 -2.69 10.30
CA LEU A 118 -9.69 -1.47 9.59
C LEU A 118 -10.48 -1.37 8.29
N LEU A 119 -10.79 -0.14 7.91
CA LEU A 119 -11.56 0.16 6.72
C LEU A 119 -10.85 1.26 5.95
N ASN A 120 -10.35 0.95 4.76
CA ASN A 120 -9.92 1.95 3.81
C ASN A 120 -11.12 2.40 2.97
N ALA A 121 -11.66 3.57 3.27
CA ALA A 121 -12.88 4.06 2.66
C ALA A 121 -12.82 5.56 2.39
N ARG A 122 -13.61 6.00 1.43
CA ARG A 122 -13.86 7.42 1.17
C ARG A 122 -15.11 7.87 1.93
N ILE A 123 -14.95 8.93 2.71
CA ILE A 123 -15.99 9.49 3.57
C ILE A 123 -16.45 10.84 3.04
N VAL A 124 -17.77 11.01 3.01
CA VAL A 124 -18.46 12.29 2.86
C VAL A 124 -19.02 12.70 4.21
N ILE A 125 -18.76 13.92 4.63
CA ILE A 125 -19.36 14.50 5.84
C ILE A 125 -20.50 15.41 5.43
N LEU A 126 -21.70 15.15 5.96
CA LEU A 126 -22.89 15.92 5.65
C LEU A 126 -23.83 15.93 6.85
N ASP A 127 -24.33 17.10 7.24
CA ASP A 127 -25.17 17.29 8.43
C ASP A 127 -24.57 16.70 9.74
N HIS A 128 -23.23 16.71 9.87
CA HIS A 128 -22.45 16.13 10.98
C HIS A 128 -22.36 14.60 11.02
N ASP A 129 -22.98 13.90 10.08
CA ASP A 129 -22.85 12.46 9.91
C ASP A 129 -21.83 12.15 8.80
N ALA A 130 -21.12 11.03 8.97
CA ALA A 130 -20.24 10.49 7.95
C ALA A 130 -20.95 9.42 7.13
N TYR A 131 -20.71 9.43 5.82
CA TYR A 131 -21.22 8.47 4.86
C TYR A 131 -20.05 7.91 4.06
N ILE A 132 -20.00 6.59 3.89
CA ILE A 132 -19.03 5.93 3.02
C ILE A 132 -19.58 6.00 1.60
N ILE A 133 -18.72 6.32 0.65
CA ILE A 133 -19.04 6.29 -0.78
C ILE A 133 -17.96 5.50 -1.51
N GLY A 134 -18.35 4.94 -2.66
CA GLY A 134 -17.43 4.24 -3.55
C GLY A 134 -16.84 2.97 -2.97
N ASP A 135 -15.59 2.70 -3.35
CA ASP A 135 -14.93 1.42 -3.05
C ASP A 135 -14.43 1.41 -1.60
N LEU A 136 -14.70 0.31 -0.93
CA LEU A 136 -14.23 0.04 0.42
C LEU A 136 -13.31 -1.18 0.43
N PHE A 137 -12.26 -1.12 1.23
CA PHE A 137 -11.40 -2.27 1.50
C PHE A 137 -11.37 -2.53 3.00
N GLU A 138 -11.81 -3.72 3.39
CA GLU A 138 -11.72 -4.20 4.76
C GLU A 138 -10.35 -4.86 4.97
N MET A 139 -9.73 -4.57 6.11
CA MET A 139 -8.43 -5.11 6.48
C MET A 139 -8.47 -5.54 7.95
N ASP A 140 -7.65 -6.52 8.30
CA ASP A 140 -7.49 -6.93 9.71
C ASP A 140 -6.94 -5.77 10.55
N ALA A 141 -7.35 -5.71 11.81
CA ALA A 141 -6.82 -4.77 12.79
C ALA A 141 -5.32 -4.96 13.08
N SER A 142 -4.76 -6.14 12.80
CA SER A 142 -3.33 -6.43 12.93
C SER A 142 -2.46 -5.48 12.09
N PHE A 143 -2.91 -5.09 10.89
CA PHE A 143 -2.17 -4.23 9.99
C PHE A 143 -2.05 -2.76 10.43
N GLU A 144 -2.73 -2.35 11.51
CA GLU A 144 -2.85 -0.93 11.92
C GLU A 144 -1.48 -0.26 12.10
N GLU A 145 -0.56 -0.92 12.78
CA GLU A 145 0.75 -0.35 13.11
C GLU A 145 1.70 -0.35 11.91
N ALA A 146 1.66 -1.39 11.07
CA ALA A 146 2.44 -1.45 9.83
C ALA A 146 2.01 -0.34 8.86
N ILE A 147 0.70 -0.16 8.66
CA ILE A 147 0.13 0.91 7.83
C ILE A 147 0.56 2.29 8.36
N LYS A 148 0.43 2.53 9.67
CA LYS A 148 0.87 3.79 10.29
C LYS A 148 2.34 4.06 10.03
N LYS A 149 3.21 3.07 10.26
CA LYS A 149 4.66 3.20 10.06
C LYS A 149 4.97 3.60 8.61
N ALA A 150 4.47 2.85 7.64
CA ALA A 150 4.70 3.12 6.22
C ALA A 150 4.24 4.53 5.81
N VAL A 151 3.03 4.94 6.24
CA VAL A 151 2.47 6.27 5.93
C VAL A 151 3.28 7.38 6.60
N PHE A 152 3.68 7.22 7.86
CA PHE A 152 4.48 8.23 8.57
C PHE A 152 5.89 8.34 8.01
N GLU A 153 6.51 7.24 7.56
CA GLU A 153 7.80 7.28 6.88
C GLU A 153 7.72 8.03 5.55
N ALA A 154 6.71 7.74 4.73
CA ALA A 154 6.45 8.47 3.49
C ALA A 154 6.19 9.97 3.75
N TYR A 155 5.37 10.29 4.74
CA TYR A 155 5.08 11.66 5.16
C TYR A 155 6.34 12.40 5.62
N ASN A 156 7.17 11.77 6.45
CA ASN A 156 8.42 12.37 6.93
C ASN A 156 9.37 12.63 5.77
N LYS A 157 9.49 11.71 4.81
CA LYS A 157 10.29 11.89 3.60
C LYS A 157 9.75 13.05 2.76
N PHE A 158 8.43 13.13 2.55
CA PHE A 158 7.79 14.23 1.83
C PHE A 158 8.11 15.59 2.48
N CYS A 159 8.03 15.68 3.81
CA CYS A 159 8.30 16.90 4.57
C CYS A 159 9.79 17.30 4.62
N ILE A 160 10.71 16.42 4.23
CA ILE A 160 12.13 16.77 4.04
C ILE A 160 12.30 17.54 2.73
N ASP A 161 11.59 17.12 1.69
CA ASP A 161 11.70 17.65 0.33
C ASP A 161 10.75 18.82 0.06
N HIS A 162 9.71 18.99 0.89
CA HIS A 162 8.66 20.00 0.76
C HIS A 162 8.38 20.73 2.08
N ASP A 163 7.56 21.79 2.03
CA ASP A 163 7.11 22.48 3.25
C ASP A 163 6.28 21.56 4.15
N LEU A 164 6.42 21.75 5.46
CA LEU A 164 5.62 21.05 6.47
C LEU A 164 4.12 21.33 6.26
N ILE A 165 3.37 20.28 5.94
CA ILE A 165 1.91 20.27 5.86
C ILE A 165 1.35 19.39 6.99
N LYS A 166 0.03 19.31 7.15
CA LYS A 166 -0.56 18.35 8.09
C LYS A 166 -0.69 16.95 7.46
N ILE A 167 -0.80 15.91 8.30
CA ILE A 167 -0.90 14.51 7.82
C ILE A 167 -2.17 14.25 6.99
N ASP A 168 -3.30 14.85 7.35
CA ASP A 168 -4.55 14.80 6.58
C ASP A 168 -4.40 15.48 5.22
N GLU A 169 -3.69 16.61 5.15
CA GLU A 169 -3.36 17.28 3.90
C GLU A 169 -2.43 16.43 3.03
N PHE A 170 -1.46 15.75 3.63
CA PHE A 170 -0.57 14.80 2.94
C PHE A 170 -1.35 13.61 2.38
N ILE A 171 -2.18 12.97 3.18
CA ILE A 171 -3.00 11.80 2.76
C ILE A 171 -3.95 12.16 1.62
N ASN A 172 -4.50 13.37 1.62
CA ASN A 172 -5.35 13.83 0.52
C ASN A 172 -4.56 14.02 -0.78
N LYS A 173 -3.31 14.50 -0.72
CA LYS A 173 -2.43 14.67 -1.89
C LYS A 173 -1.90 13.33 -2.41
N GLU A 174 -1.40 12.50 -1.51
CA GLU A 174 -0.76 11.23 -1.82
C GLU A 174 -1.73 10.05 -1.69
N ASN A 175 -3.02 10.26 -2.00
CA ASN A 175 -4.07 9.29 -1.72
C ASN A 175 -3.88 7.95 -2.44
N ARG A 176 -3.22 7.97 -3.60
CA ARG A 176 -2.82 6.77 -4.36
C ARG A 176 -2.04 5.79 -3.50
N MET A 177 -1.23 6.27 -2.56
CA MET A 177 -0.50 5.42 -1.62
C MET A 177 -1.43 4.55 -0.78
N LEU A 178 -2.60 5.05 -0.35
CA LEU A 178 -3.56 4.25 0.42
C LEU A 178 -4.20 3.15 -0.42
N TYR A 179 -4.45 3.40 -1.71
CA TYR A 179 -4.90 2.37 -2.64
C TYR A 179 -3.82 1.30 -2.84
N ASN A 180 -2.56 1.71 -2.97
CA ASN A 180 -1.45 0.79 -3.09
C ASN A 180 -1.30 -0.08 -1.83
N ILE A 181 -1.41 0.50 -0.64
CA ILE A 181 -1.39 -0.25 0.63
C ILE A 181 -2.53 -1.26 0.68
N ALA A 182 -3.77 -0.86 0.34
CA ALA A 182 -4.90 -1.77 0.34
C ALA A 182 -4.76 -2.91 -0.67
N SER A 183 -4.26 -2.61 -1.87
CA SER A 183 -4.02 -3.63 -2.90
C SER A 183 -2.87 -4.56 -2.51
N ILE A 184 -1.77 -4.07 -1.92
CA ILE A 184 -0.70 -4.95 -1.40
C ILE A 184 -1.26 -5.87 -0.33
N ILE A 185 -2.05 -5.34 0.62
CA ILE A 185 -2.69 -6.16 1.66
C ILE A 185 -3.66 -7.16 1.03
N HIS A 186 -4.43 -6.76 0.02
CA HIS A 186 -5.38 -7.63 -0.65
C HIS A 186 -4.68 -8.75 -1.44
N GLU A 187 -3.68 -8.42 -2.26
CA GLU A 187 -2.81 -9.37 -2.96
C GLU A 187 -2.13 -10.30 -1.96
N THR A 188 -1.61 -9.76 -0.86
CA THR A 188 -1.05 -10.55 0.24
C THR A 188 -2.12 -11.50 0.79
N ILE A 189 -3.35 -11.07 1.07
CA ILE A 189 -4.41 -11.96 1.58
C ILE A 189 -4.83 -13.00 0.54
N GLU A 190 -4.99 -12.61 -0.73
CA GLU A 190 -5.44 -13.49 -1.82
C GLU A 190 -4.38 -14.55 -2.18
N GLU A 191 -3.13 -14.13 -2.34
CA GLU A 191 -1.99 -15.03 -2.56
C GLU A 191 -1.72 -15.90 -1.32
N ASN A 192 -2.02 -15.40 -0.11
CA ASN A 192 -1.91 -16.13 1.17
C ASN A 192 -3.23 -16.76 1.64
N THR A 193 -4.22 -16.99 0.76
CA THR A 193 -5.33 -17.94 1.08
C THR A 193 -4.86 -19.40 1.18
N ILE A 194 -3.54 -19.62 1.27
CA ILE A 194 -2.89 -20.83 1.74
C ILE A 194 -2.15 -20.50 3.06
N ASP A 195 -2.84 -20.77 4.17
CA ASP A 195 -2.40 -20.77 5.60
C ASP A 195 -1.98 -19.44 6.26
N ASP A 196 -2.65 -19.15 7.37
CA ASP A 196 -2.69 -17.93 8.21
C ASP A 196 -1.37 -17.46 8.88
N ASP A 197 -0.18 -17.79 8.37
CA ASP A 197 1.10 -17.38 9.00
C ASP A 197 2.19 -17.12 7.93
N TYR A 198 2.10 -16.02 7.18
CA TYR A 198 3.21 -15.60 6.30
C TYR A 198 4.40 -15.17 7.16
N THR A 199 5.39 -16.05 7.20
CA THR A 199 6.62 -15.90 7.97
C THR A 199 7.79 -15.99 6.99
N VAL A 200 8.58 -14.93 6.93
CA VAL A 200 9.82 -14.92 6.17
C VAL A 200 10.96 -15.13 7.14
N HIS A 201 11.87 -16.02 6.79
CA HIS A 201 13.03 -16.31 7.60
C HIS A 201 14.21 -15.53 7.05
N GLU A 202 14.79 -14.68 7.89
CA GLU A 202 15.90 -13.81 7.55
C GLU A 202 17.21 -14.30 8.16
N GLY A 203 18.28 -14.32 7.36
CA GLY A 203 19.66 -14.52 7.80
C GLY A 203 20.53 -13.33 7.47
N LEU A 204 21.11 -12.70 8.49
CA LEU A 204 21.99 -11.54 8.33
C LEU A 204 23.46 -11.93 8.41
N PHE A 205 24.24 -11.43 7.46
CA PHE A 205 25.68 -11.63 7.36
C PHE A 205 26.42 -10.29 7.23
N ALA A 206 27.59 -10.20 7.84
CA ALA A 206 28.55 -9.13 7.60
C ALA A 206 29.68 -9.63 6.71
N TYR A 207 30.18 -8.76 5.83
CA TYR A 207 31.31 -9.07 4.95
C TYR A 207 32.41 -8.00 4.99
N LYS A 208 33.67 -8.42 4.81
CA LYS A 208 34.87 -7.57 4.86
C LYS A 208 35.69 -7.55 3.57
N CYS A 209 35.10 -8.02 2.47
CA CYS A 209 35.69 -8.00 1.13
C CYS A 209 35.09 -6.88 0.26
N SER A 210 35.60 -6.71 -0.96
CA SER A 210 34.95 -5.85 -1.95
C SER A 210 33.63 -6.47 -2.43
N TYR A 211 32.73 -5.65 -2.96
CA TYR A 211 31.45 -6.10 -3.53
C TYR A 211 31.65 -7.17 -4.61
N ASP A 212 32.57 -6.96 -5.57
CA ASP A 212 32.87 -7.96 -6.61
C ASP A 212 33.29 -9.31 -6.02
N ALA A 213 34.09 -9.29 -4.95
CA ALA A 213 34.54 -10.51 -4.27
C ALA A 213 33.40 -11.19 -3.49
N LEU A 214 32.43 -10.42 -2.98
CA LEU A 214 31.21 -10.94 -2.39
C LEU A 214 30.33 -11.60 -3.45
N VAL A 215 30.09 -10.95 -4.59
CA VAL A 215 29.29 -11.52 -5.68
C VAL A 215 29.95 -12.79 -6.23
N GLU A 216 31.27 -12.79 -6.46
CA GLU A 216 32.03 -14.01 -6.83
C GLU A 216 31.93 -15.11 -5.79
N PHE A 217 31.81 -14.77 -4.50
CA PHE A 217 31.56 -15.74 -3.45
C PHE A 217 30.15 -16.31 -3.54
N LEU A 218 29.13 -15.47 -3.68
CA LEU A 218 27.73 -15.89 -3.75
C LEU A 218 27.46 -16.78 -4.97
N LEU A 219 28.11 -16.51 -6.10
CA LEU A 219 28.04 -17.34 -7.31
C LEU A 219 28.62 -18.77 -7.14
N LYS A 220 29.32 -19.06 -6.03
CA LYS A 220 29.79 -20.43 -5.71
C LYS A 220 28.74 -21.25 -4.97
N LEU A 221 27.65 -20.63 -4.53
CA LEU A 221 26.55 -21.34 -3.90
C LEU A 221 25.87 -22.28 -4.92
N PRO A 222 25.21 -23.37 -4.47
CA PRO A 222 24.54 -24.32 -5.36
C PRO A 222 23.22 -23.78 -5.93
N TYR A 223 23.07 -22.46 -6.04
CA TYR A 223 21.87 -21.75 -6.50
C TYR A 223 22.23 -20.89 -7.70
N THR A 224 21.27 -20.70 -8.59
CA THR A 224 21.41 -19.68 -9.63
C THR A 224 21.11 -18.33 -8.99
N LEU A 225 22.05 -17.38 -9.08
CA LEU A 225 21.81 -15.99 -8.72
C LEU A 225 21.35 -15.23 -9.97
N GLN A 226 20.20 -14.60 -9.87
CA GLN A 226 19.69 -13.67 -10.87
C GLN A 226 19.56 -12.29 -10.22
N ALA A 227 20.15 -11.26 -10.84
CA ALA A 227 19.95 -9.89 -10.39
C ALA A 227 18.53 -9.44 -10.71
N ASP A 228 17.95 -8.62 -9.83
CA ASP A 228 16.73 -7.90 -10.16
C ASP A 228 17.04 -6.87 -11.26
N ASP A 229 16.17 -6.78 -12.27
CA ASP A 229 16.36 -5.88 -13.40
C ASP A 229 16.24 -4.40 -12.98
N ASP A 230 15.61 -4.13 -11.82
CA ASP A 230 15.38 -2.78 -11.30
C ASP A 230 16.32 -2.38 -10.13
N ASP A 231 17.00 -3.34 -9.47
CA ASP A 231 17.92 -3.06 -8.37
C ASP A 231 19.22 -3.91 -8.41
N GLU A 232 20.36 -3.24 -8.67
CA GLU A 232 21.68 -3.88 -8.76
C GLU A 232 22.15 -4.53 -7.43
N PHE A 233 21.46 -4.29 -6.31
CA PHE A 233 21.81 -4.82 -4.99
C PHE A 233 20.93 -5.97 -4.52
N VAL A 234 19.93 -6.37 -5.31
CA VAL A 234 19.00 -7.45 -4.99
C VAL A 234 19.20 -8.62 -5.96
N TYR A 235 19.23 -9.83 -5.41
CA TYR A 235 19.40 -11.06 -6.17
C TYR A 235 18.41 -12.14 -5.75
N SER A 236 17.70 -12.73 -6.71
CA SER A 236 16.92 -13.93 -6.48
C SER A 236 17.83 -15.18 -6.48
N LEU A 237 17.62 -16.07 -5.50
CA LEU A 237 18.20 -17.40 -5.44
C LEU A 237 17.23 -18.42 -6.05
N ILE A 238 17.65 -19.05 -7.14
CA ILE A 238 16.82 -20.00 -7.89
C ILE A 238 17.39 -21.41 -7.76
N LEU A 239 16.53 -22.38 -7.42
CA LEU A 239 16.82 -23.81 -7.38
C LEU A 239 15.74 -24.55 -8.16
N ASP A 240 16.13 -25.36 -9.16
CA ASP A 240 15.20 -26.18 -9.96
C ASP A 240 14.03 -25.38 -10.57
N GLU A 241 14.30 -24.16 -11.05
CA GLU A 241 13.33 -23.20 -11.64
C GLU A 241 12.43 -22.46 -10.63
N ASP A 242 12.51 -22.77 -9.33
CA ASP A 242 11.77 -22.07 -8.28
C ASP A 242 12.65 -21.03 -7.55
N VAL A 243 12.06 -19.88 -7.21
CA VAL A 243 12.70 -18.88 -6.33
C VAL A 243 12.63 -19.40 -4.90
N VAL A 244 13.80 -19.66 -4.31
CA VAL A 244 13.92 -20.24 -2.96
C VAL A 244 14.35 -19.22 -1.90
N GLY A 245 14.71 -18.03 -2.34
CA GLY A 245 15.02 -16.91 -1.47
C GLY A 245 15.55 -15.71 -2.24
N GLU A 246 15.81 -14.65 -1.51
CA GLU A 246 16.34 -13.39 -2.03
C GLU A 246 17.57 -12.98 -1.22
N ILE A 247 18.53 -12.33 -1.87
CA ILE A 247 19.69 -11.72 -1.25
C ILE A 247 19.63 -10.22 -1.48
N GLU A 248 19.62 -9.45 -0.41
CA GLU A 248 19.76 -8.00 -0.44
C GLU A 248 21.15 -7.60 0.08
N ILE A 249 21.89 -6.79 -0.66
CA ILE A 249 23.23 -6.34 -0.28
C ILE A 249 23.23 -4.86 0.07
N VAL A 250 23.33 -4.54 1.37
CA VAL A 250 23.36 -3.16 1.86
C VAL A 250 24.67 -2.88 2.58
N LYS A 251 25.48 -1.95 2.04
CA LYS A 251 26.76 -1.53 2.64
C LYS A 251 27.71 -2.72 2.89
N GLN A 252 28.06 -3.05 4.14
CA GLN A 252 28.95 -4.17 4.51
C GLN A 252 28.18 -5.37 5.07
N THR A 253 26.88 -5.44 4.79
CA THR A 253 26.03 -6.56 5.17
C THR A 253 25.30 -7.09 3.94
N PHE A 254 24.94 -8.36 4.00
CA PHE A 254 23.94 -8.91 3.10
C PHE A 254 22.96 -9.76 3.90
N THR A 255 21.72 -9.73 3.44
CA THR A 255 20.58 -10.36 4.08
C THR A 255 20.05 -11.44 3.15
N ILE A 256 19.60 -12.56 3.71
CA ILE A 256 18.95 -13.63 2.95
C ILE A 256 17.55 -13.82 3.48
N LEU A 257 16.55 -13.69 2.60
CA LEU A 257 15.14 -13.88 2.89
C LEU A 257 14.66 -15.20 2.28
N CYS A 258 13.96 -16.01 3.06
CA CYS A 258 13.40 -17.29 2.60
C CYS A 258 12.00 -17.51 3.15
N LEU A 259 11.12 -18.10 2.34
CA LEU A 259 9.75 -18.45 2.75
C LEU A 259 9.68 -19.58 3.79
N THR A 260 10.76 -20.33 4.00
CA THR A 260 10.76 -21.42 4.99
C THR A 260 12.06 -21.43 5.79
N GLU A 261 11.96 -21.71 7.09
CA GLU A 261 13.10 -21.86 8.00
C GLU A 261 14.09 -22.92 7.50
N HIS A 262 13.55 -24.01 6.93
CA HIS A 262 14.34 -25.10 6.37
C HIS A 262 15.23 -24.64 5.22
N MET A 263 14.71 -23.80 4.32
CA MET A 263 15.50 -23.25 3.22
C MET A 263 16.55 -22.26 3.71
N LEU A 264 16.19 -21.39 4.66
CA LEU A 264 17.16 -20.48 5.27
C LEU A 264 18.32 -21.27 5.91
N HIS A 265 18.01 -22.31 6.70
CA HIS A 265 19.05 -23.13 7.33
C HIS A 265 19.97 -23.79 6.31
N LYS A 266 19.43 -24.35 5.22
CA LYS A 266 20.26 -24.93 4.14
C LYS A 266 21.18 -23.89 3.50
N ILE A 267 20.69 -22.68 3.23
CA ILE A 267 21.49 -21.62 2.63
C ILE A 267 22.59 -21.16 3.60
N ILE A 268 22.26 -20.99 4.89
CA ILE A 268 23.24 -20.68 5.94
C ILE A 268 24.32 -21.78 6.02
N GLU A 269 23.93 -23.06 5.95
CA GLU A 269 24.88 -24.18 5.93
C GLU A 269 25.80 -24.12 4.70
N ASN A 270 25.25 -23.89 3.51
CA ASN A 270 26.02 -23.75 2.28
C ASN A 270 27.02 -22.58 2.35
N ILE A 271 26.60 -21.43 2.89
CA ILE A 271 27.48 -20.29 3.13
C ILE A 271 28.54 -20.64 4.17
N ASN A 272 28.18 -21.33 5.25
CA ASN A 272 29.13 -21.72 6.30
C ASN A 272 30.19 -22.73 5.82
N LEU A 273 29.88 -23.55 4.81
CA LEU A 273 30.83 -24.46 4.18
C LEU A 273 31.84 -23.75 3.28
N LEU A 274 31.42 -22.64 2.68
CA LEU A 274 32.24 -21.87 1.72
C LEU A 274 32.94 -20.68 2.35
N LYS A 275 32.41 -20.14 3.46
CA LYS A 275 32.87 -18.88 4.05
C LYS A 275 34.32 -18.97 4.50
N ASP A 276 35.04 -17.89 4.28
CA ASP A 276 36.34 -17.63 4.88
C ASP A 276 36.19 -16.64 6.04
N GLU A 277 37.31 -16.06 6.49
CA GLU A 277 37.33 -15.06 7.56
C GLU A 277 36.64 -13.74 7.18
N ASN A 278 36.30 -13.54 5.90
CA ASN A 278 35.70 -12.31 5.39
C ASN A 278 34.19 -12.30 5.49
N ILE A 279 33.51 -13.43 5.71
CA ILE A 279 32.04 -13.50 5.83
C ILE A 279 31.65 -14.06 7.19
N ILE A 280 30.84 -13.30 7.93
CA ILE A 280 30.46 -13.60 9.31
C ILE A 280 28.94 -13.63 9.41
N PHE A 281 28.38 -14.79 9.75
CA PHE A 281 26.98 -14.91 10.12
C PHE A 281 26.74 -14.17 11.44
N MET A 282 25.75 -13.27 11.46
CA MET A 282 25.45 -12.44 12.62
C MET A 282 24.28 -13.00 13.42
N LYS A 283 23.13 -13.17 12.77
CA LYS A 283 21.89 -13.65 13.38
C LYS A 283 20.96 -14.21 12.31
N SER A 284 20.01 -15.04 12.73
CA SER A 284 18.80 -15.31 11.97
C SER A 284 17.59 -14.98 12.84
N HIS A 285 16.52 -14.55 12.19
CA HIS A 285 15.23 -14.34 12.84
C HIS A 285 14.09 -14.59 11.87
N MET A 286 12.93 -14.91 12.42
CA MET A 286 11.69 -14.97 11.68
C MET A 286 11.11 -13.57 11.68
N LEU A 287 10.87 -13.05 10.49
CA LEU A 287 10.16 -11.83 10.23
C LEU A 287 8.69 -12.19 9.99
N THR A 288 7.80 -11.56 10.76
CA THR A 288 6.39 -11.54 10.38
C THR A 288 6.19 -10.48 9.29
N LEU A 289 5.04 -10.52 8.61
CA LEU A 289 4.69 -9.50 7.62
C LEU A 289 4.81 -8.06 8.18
N ASP A 290 4.54 -7.88 9.49
CA ASP A 290 4.71 -6.60 10.20
C ASP A 290 6.16 -6.08 10.26
N GLU A 291 7.15 -6.95 10.10
CA GLU A 291 8.57 -6.60 10.14
C GLU A 291 9.19 -6.44 8.75
N LEU A 292 8.50 -6.90 7.69
CA LEU A 292 8.91 -6.77 6.28
C LEU A 292 8.46 -5.45 5.65
N LEU A 293 7.37 -4.85 6.16
CA LEU A 293 6.83 -3.54 5.77
C LEU A 293 7.50 -2.39 6.54
#